data_AF-A0A9E3WV05-F1
#
_entry.id   AF-A0A9E3WV05-F1
#
_cell.length_a   1.000
_cell.length_b   1.000
_cell.length_c   1.000
_cell.angle_alpha   90.00
_cell.angle_beta   90.00
_cell.angle_gamma   90.00
#
_symmetry.space_group_name_H-M   'P 1'
#
loop_
_entity.id
_entity.type
_entity.pdbx_description
1 polymer ?
#
loop_
_entity_poly.entity_id
_entity_poly.type
_entity_poly.pdbx_seq_one_letter_code
_entity_poly.pdbx_strand_id
1 'polypeptide(L)'
;KTERTPSDVFAIYARGEGGFAPDDLALISDERFVRDFAEIYRYYKDAVFAKFALRGPYLYMVFRVGRDITDVKAFKWAVQGDELVYVDNRSEHEIRYPPQHDFEWRRTTRDMHRSGRHPHISIEDRLFVETVGGDLTIKVENNTESGEGIYAEPVDHADQTLDDAEIYYAVVGSLILLKIKPYQESTFRYIVYNEKLEAARRLDAIGDACILLPDDQGLIFADGCYLASGECKVFQSGLRNMLFEQRIASPNGEDVLFVFYQRAGGVYVLLRYNVIEQRIETPTICHGFLLFRDGRLVCFRGQDEPSKHHAIQIWRTPFTAEEIPPPPRHADSLLFKIGNRDLVRGMAECRDVLRM
;
A
#
# COMPACT_ATOMS: atom_id res chain seq x y z
N LYS A 1 -24.32 -31.79 11.02
CA LYS A 1 -23.49 -30.59 11.26
C LYS A 1 -24.43 -29.47 11.64
N THR A 2 -24.22 -28.81 12.76
CA THR A 2 -24.97 -27.62 13.16
C THR A 2 -24.85 -26.58 12.05
N GLU A 3 -25.97 -25.97 11.66
CA GLU A 3 -26.00 -24.85 10.72
C GLU A 3 -25.19 -23.69 11.31
N ARG A 4 -24.30 -23.07 10.51
CA ARG A 4 -23.51 -21.92 10.97
C ARG A 4 -24.42 -20.71 11.10
N THR A 5 -24.27 -19.99 12.20
CA THR A 5 -25.03 -18.79 12.53
C THR A 5 -24.12 -17.55 12.48
N PRO A 6 -24.67 -16.33 12.32
CA PRO A 6 -23.85 -15.12 12.33
C PRO A 6 -22.95 -14.98 13.57
N SER A 7 -23.40 -15.43 14.74
CA SER A 7 -22.61 -15.43 15.99
C SER A 7 -21.38 -16.33 15.99
N ASP A 8 -21.26 -17.26 15.04
CA ASP A 8 -20.06 -18.09 14.89
C ASP A 8 -18.91 -17.33 14.19
N VAL A 9 -19.21 -16.19 13.55
CA VAL A 9 -18.28 -15.43 12.71
C VAL A 9 -18.14 -13.98 13.17
N PHE A 10 -19.23 -13.38 13.66
CA PHE A 10 -19.30 -11.98 14.03
C PHE A 10 -19.56 -11.81 15.52
N ALA A 11 -18.96 -10.76 16.07
CA ALA A 11 -19.21 -10.26 17.42
C ALA A 11 -19.21 -8.73 17.37
N ILE A 12 -20.08 -8.12 18.17
CA ILE A 12 -20.16 -6.66 18.32
C ILE A 12 -19.64 -6.30 19.70
N TYR A 13 -18.93 -5.18 19.78
CA TYR A 13 -18.38 -4.67 21.01
C TYR A 13 -18.68 -3.18 21.16
N ALA A 14 -19.23 -2.80 22.30
CA ALA A 14 -19.43 -1.41 22.69
C ALA A 14 -18.19 -0.88 23.41
N ARG A 15 -17.77 0.35 23.09
CA ARG A 15 -16.66 1.01 23.78
C ARG A 15 -17.16 1.72 25.04
N GLY A 16 -16.69 1.30 26.21
CA GLY A 16 -16.87 1.99 27.49
C GLY A 16 -15.63 2.77 27.93
N GLU A 17 -15.66 3.31 29.15
CA GLU A 17 -14.51 4.03 29.76
C GLU A 17 -13.31 3.11 30.01
N GLY A 18 -13.55 1.83 30.33
CA GLY A 18 -12.51 0.85 30.68
C GLY A 18 -12.08 -0.10 29.57
N GLY A 19 -12.61 0.04 28.34
CA GLY A 19 -12.29 -0.87 27.22
C GLY A 19 -13.50 -1.22 26.36
N PHE A 20 -13.50 -2.43 25.82
CA PHE A 20 -14.57 -2.97 24.96
C PHE A 20 -15.36 -4.04 25.70
N ALA A 21 -16.68 -3.89 25.73
CA ALA A 21 -17.60 -4.89 26.28
C ALA A 21 -18.36 -5.57 25.13
N PRO A 22 -18.56 -6.90 25.16
CA PRO A 22 -19.42 -7.57 24.18
C PRO A 22 -20.82 -6.96 24.18
N ASP A 23 -21.40 -6.84 23.00
CA ASP A 23 -22.76 -6.39 22.77
C ASP A 23 -23.54 -7.46 21.98
N ASP A 24 -24.85 -7.32 21.90
CA ASP A 24 -25.68 -8.23 21.12
C ASP A 24 -25.52 -8.03 19.59
N LEU A 25 -26.03 -8.98 18.81
CA LEU A 25 -25.96 -8.93 17.34
C LEU A 25 -27.14 -8.22 16.69
N ALA A 26 -27.95 -7.44 17.43
CA ALA A 26 -29.16 -6.81 16.90
C ALA A 26 -28.85 -5.96 15.66
N LEU A 27 -27.71 -5.26 15.63
CA LEU A 27 -27.27 -4.43 14.52
C LEU A 27 -27.14 -5.20 13.18
N ILE A 28 -26.94 -6.52 13.22
CA ILE A 28 -26.78 -7.37 12.03
C ILE A 28 -27.82 -8.51 11.99
N SER A 29 -28.95 -8.34 12.67
CA SER A 29 -29.98 -9.39 12.84
C SER A 29 -31.05 -9.41 11.74
N ASP A 30 -30.89 -8.68 10.64
CA ASP A 30 -31.84 -8.66 9.52
C ASP A 30 -32.10 -10.09 9.00
N GLU A 31 -33.36 -10.52 8.95
CA GLU A 31 -33.73 -11.88 8.58
C GLU A 31 -33.27 -12.28 7.17
N ARG A 32 -33.21 -11.31 6.24
CA ARG A 32 -32.71 -11.56 4.88
C ARG A 32 -31.22 -11.87 4.92
N PHE A 33 -30.45 -11.09 5.68
CA PHE A 33 -29.04 -11.38 5.89
C PHE A 33 -28.82 -12.75 6.55
N VAL A 34 -29.58 -13.10 7.59
CA VAL A 34 -29.43 -14.39 8.26
C VAL A 34 -29.66 -15.56 7.29
N ARG A 35 -30.67 -15.45 6.40
CA ARG A 35 -30.90 -16.44 5.34
C ARG A 35 -29.74 -16.49 4.34
N ASP A 36 -29.33 -15.34 3.81
CA ASP A 36 -28.27 -15.26 2.80
C ASP A 36 -26.90 -15.72 3.37
N PHE A 37 -26.65 -15.48 4.66
CA PHE A 37 -25.49 -15.98 5.41
C PHE A 37 -25.50 -17.51 5.50
N ALA A 38 -26.64 -18.11 5.85
CA ALA A 38 -26.78 -19.56 5.88
C ALA A 38 -26.57 -20.18 4.48
N GLU A 39 -27.07 -19.53 3.43
CA GLU A 39 -26.87 -19.96 2.05
C GLU A 39 -25.39 -19.98 1.65
N ILE A 40 -24.59 -18.97 2.05
CA ILE A 40 -23.15 -18.97 1.76
C ILE A 40 -22.51 -20.26 2.28
N TYR A 41 -22.76 -20.65 3.53
CA TYR A 41 -22.16 -21.86 4.09
C TYR A 41 -22.78 -23.16 3.58
N ARG A 42 -24.02 -23.10 3.09
CA ARG A 42 -24.68 -24.24 2.45
C ARG A 42 -24.08 -24.57 1.08
N TYR A 43 -23.80 -23.55 0.27
CA TYR A 43 -23.32 -23.71 -1.10
C TYR A 43 -21.79 -23.69 -1.22
N TYR A 44 -21.09 -22.97 -0.34
CA TYR A 44 -19.64 -22.79 -0.39
C TYR A 44 -18.98 -23.36 0.87
N LYS A 45 -18.48 -24.60 0.76
CA LYS A 45 -17.90 -25.33 1.89
C LYS A 45 -16.65 -24.65 2.48
N ASP A 46 -15.89 -23.99 1.63
CA ASP A 46 -14.63 -23.31 1.99
C ASP A 46 -14.83 -21.82 2.27
N ALA A 47 -16.09 -21.38 2.47
CA ALA A 47 -16.41 -20.00 2.80
C ALA A 47 -15.67 -19.56 4.08
N VAL A 48 -14.91 -18.48 3.96
CA VAL A 48 -14.23 -17.82 5.08
C VAL A 48 -14.45 -16.33 5.01
N PHE A 49 -14.69 -15.71 6.16
CA PHE A 49 -14.72 -14.26 6.25
C PHE A 49 -13.34 -13.70 5.91
N ALA A 50 -13.29 -12.72 5.01
CA ALA A 50 -12.05 -12.15 4.51
C ALA A 50 -11.76 -10.78 5.14
N LYS A 51 -12.73 -9.86 5.08
CA LYS A 51 -12.61 -8.52 5.68
C LYS A 51 -13.94 -7.76 5.67
N PHE A 52 -13.98 -6.70 6.45
CA PHE A 52 -14.91 -5.59 6.24
C PHE A 52 -14.32 -4.62 5.21
N ALA A 53 -15.16 -4.04 4.36
CA ALA A 53 -14.78 -2.93 3.48
C ALA A 53 -15.81 -1.81 3.58
N LEU A 54 -15.36 -0.58 3.82
CA LEU A 54 -16.20 0.62 3.81
C LEU A 54 -15.99 1.37 2.48
N ARG A 55 -17.08 1.69 1.79
CA ARG A 55 -17.07 2.49 0.56
C ARG A 55 -18.25 3.45 0.56
N GLY A 56 -17.95 4.74 0.74
CA GLY A 56 -18.98 5.76 0.92
C GLY A 56 -19.91 5.41 2.10
N PRO A 57 -21.23 5.41 1.92
CA PRO A 57 -22.19 5.08 2.98
C PRO A 57 -22.43 3.57 3.14
N TYR A 58 -21.62 2.70 2.51
CA TYR A 58 -21.84 1.26 2.52
C TYR A 58 -20.73 0.49 3.23
N LEU A 59 -21.14 -0.49 4.05
CA LEU A 59 -20.31 -1.51 4.64
C LEU A 59 -20.52 -2.83 3.88
N TYR A 60 -19.41 -3.48 3.54
CA TYR A 60 -19.38 -4.79 2.92
C TYR A 60 -18.76 -5.80 3.86
N MET A 61 -19.45 -6.91 4.10
CA MET A 61 -18.89 -8.08 4.78
C MET A 61 -18.45 -9.08 3.72
N VAL A 62 -17.15 -9.18 3.48
CA VAL A 62 -16.59 -9.91 2.35
C VAL A 62 -16.22 -11.34 2.77
N PHE A 63 -16.68 -12.31 2.00
CA PHE A 63 -16.36 -13.72 2.16
C PHE A 63 -15.60 -14.22 0.94
N ARG A 64 -14.48 -14.92 1.16
CA ARG A 64 -13.86 -15.74 0.11
C ARG A 64 -14.61 -17.06 0.05
N VAL A 65 -15.11 -17.43 -1.12
CA VAL A 65 -15.97 -18.59 -1.32
C VAL A 65 -15.37 -19.66 -2.25
N GLY A 66 -14.26 -19.33 -2.92
CA GLY A 66 -13.52 -20.23 -3.81
C GLY A 66 -12.07 -20.41 -3.39
N ARG A 67 -11.31 -21.11 -4.24
CA ARG A 67 -9.87 -21.31 -4.08
C ARG A 67 -9.08 -20.08 -4.51
N ASP A 68 -9.56 -19.38 -5.55
CA ASP A 68 -8.96 -18.12 -5.95
C ASP A 68 -9.29 -17.05 -4.90
N ILE A 69 -8.32 -16.19 -4.64
CA ILE A 69 -8.49 -15.11 -3.68
C ILE A 69 -9.46 -14.03 -4.17
N THR A 70 -9.71 -14.01 -5.48
CA THR A 70 -10.66 -13.13 -6.17
C THR A 70 -12.08 -13.66 -6.15
N ASP A 71 -12.29 -14.95 -5.85
CA ASP A 71 -13.62 -15.56 -5.72
C ASP A 71 -14.28 -15.12 -4.41
N VAL A 72 -14.94 -13.96 -4.45
CA VAL A 72 -15.58 -13.35 -3.28
C VAL A 72 -17.08 -13.17 -3.44
N LYS A 73 -17.79 -13.24 -2.32
CA LYS A 73 -19.17 -12.78 -2.13
C LYS A 73 -19.18 -11.71 -1.06
N ALA A 74 -20.13 -10.79 -1.11
CA ALA A 74 -20.20 -9.72 -0.15
C ALA A 74 -21.64 -9.40 0.24
N PHE A 75 -21.88 -9.32 1.55
CA PHE A 75 -23.11 -8.76 2.11
C PHE A 75 -22.97 -7.24 2.20
N LYS A 76 -23.83 -6.51 1.50
CA LYS A 76 -23.85 -5.06 1.47
C LYS A 76 -24.85 -4.51 2.48
N TRP A 77 -24.39 -3.55 3.27
CA TRP A 77 -25.15 -2.85 4.29
C TRP A 77 -25.04 -1.35 4.05
N ALA A 78 -26.14 -0.62 4.14
CA ALA A 78 -26.14 0.84 4.19
C ALA A 78 -25.92 1.29 5.64
N VAL A 79 -24.95 2.17 5.85
CA VAL A 79 -24.66 2.80 7.14
C VAL A 79 -25.54 4.05 7.27
N GLN A 80 -26.45 4.06 8.23
CA GLN A 80 -27.39 5.16 8.45
C GLN A 80 -27.30 5.62 9.92
N GLY A 81 -26.41 6.58 10.18
CA GLY A 81 -26.08 6.96 11.55
C GLY A 81 -25.45 5.79 12.30
N ASP A 82 -26.10 5.35 13.37
CA ASP A 82 -25.67 4.21 14.19
C ASP A 82 -26.33 2.88 13.79
N GLU A 83 -27.12 2.86 12.71
CA GLU A 83 -27.80 1.66 12.21
C GLU A 83 -27.13 1.09 10.95
N LEU A 84 -27.26 -0.24 10.77
CA LEU A 84 -26.91 -0.96 9.55
C LEU A 84 -28.18 -1.53 8.91
N VAL A 85 -28.47 -1.10 7.68
CA VAL A 85 -29.61 -1.60 6.90
C VAL A 85 -29.12 -2.56 5.83
N TYR A 86 -29.55 -3.82 5.88
CA TYR A 86 -29.16 -4.82 4.89
C TYR A 86 -29.72 -4.48 3.50
N VAL A 87 -28.85 -4.54 2.49
CA VAL A 87 -29.16 -4.20 1.10
C VAL A 87 -29.29 -5.46 0.26
N ASP A 88 -28.19 -6.18 0.00
CA ASP A 88 -28.14 -7.42 -0.77
C ASP A 88 -26.81 -8.19 -0.60
N ASN A 89 -26.65 -9.32 -1.31
CA ASN A 89 -25.45 -10.17 -1.33
C ASN A 89 -24.79 -10.30 -2.72
N ARG A 90 -25.02 -9.34 -3.63
CA ARG A 90 -24.62 -9.42 -5.06
C ARG A 90 -23.81 -8.21 -5.55
N SER A 91 -23.30 -7.45 -4.60
CA SER A 91 -22.59 -6.19 -4.83
C SER A 91 -21.07 -6.32 -4.70
N GLU A 92 -20.51 -7.53 -4.85
CA GLU A 92 -19.08 -7.78 -4.70
C GLU A 92 -18.21 -6.98 -5.69
N HIS A 93 -18.73 -6.68 -6.87
CA HIS A 93 -18.06 -5.91 -7.93
C HIS A 93 -17.85 -4.42 -7.59
N GLU A 94 -18.55 -3.91 -6.57
CA GLU A 94 -18.36 -2.55 -6.04
C GLU A 94 -17.12 -2.46 -5.13
N ILE A 95 -16.59 -3.60 -4.67
CA ILE A 95 -15.41 -3.65 -3.81
C ILE A 95 -14.17 -3.57 -4.69
N ARG A 96 -13.61 -2.37 -4.78
CA ARG A 96 -12.37 -2.11 -5.50
C ARG A 96 -11.31 -1.56 -4.56
N TYR A 97 -10.07 -1.96 -4.82
CA TYR A 97 -8.90 -1.33 -4.24
C TYR A 97 -8.61 -0.02 -4.99
N PRO A 98 -7.98 0.96 -4.34
CA PRO A 98 -7.43 2.12 -5.04
C PRO A 98 -6.39 1.71 -6.10
N PRO A 99 -5.93 2.65 -6.94
CA PRO A 99 -4.72 2.43 -7.73
C PRO A 99 -3.58 1.93 -6.84
N GLN A 100 -2.90 0.87 -7.29
CA GLN A 100 -1.78 0.28 -6.54
C GLN A 100 -0.46 1.02 -6.81
N HIS A 101 -0.44 1.81 -7.87
CA HIS A 101 0.66 2.68 -8.26
C HIS A 101 0.09 4.07 -8.53
N ASP A 102 0.74 5.08 -7.98
CA ASP A 102 0.43 6.50 -8.26
C ASP A 102 1.08 7.00 -9.57
N PHE A 103 1.69 6.08 -10.32
CA PHE A 103 2.36 6.31 -11.59
C PHE A 103 1.99 5.18 -12.57
N GLU A 104 2.17 5.44 -13.86
CA GLU A 104 1.87 4.49 -14.91
C GLU A 104 3.14 3.87 -15.49
N TRP A 105 3.14 2.54 -15.61
CA TRP A 105 4.20 1.81 -16.28
C TRP A 105 4.10 1.94 -17.79
N ARG A 106 5.12 2.54 -18.42
CA ARG A 106 5.23 2.69 -19.87
C ARG A 106 6.12 1.59 -20.43
N ARG A 107 5.63 0.87 -21.44
CA ARG A 107 6.43 -0.15 -22.14
C ARG A 107 7.47 0.53 -23.03
N THR A 108 8.68 0.00 -23.07
CA THR A 108 9.70 0.45 -24.02
C THR A 108 9.33 0.08 -25.46
N THR A 109 9.85 0.85 -26.40
CA THR A 109 9.57 0.70 -27.83
C THR A 109 10.86 0.59 -28.63
N ARG A 110 10.76 0.11 -29.87
CA ARG A 110 11.92 -0.22 -30.71
C ARG A 110 12.76 1.01 -31.09
N ASP A 111 12.16 2.19 -31.17
CA ASP A 111 12.86 3.47 -31.42
C ASP A 111 13.76 3.90 -30.25
N MET A 112 13.53 3.35 -29.05
CA MET A 112 14.40 3.56 -27.89
C MET A 112 15.67 2.71 -27.96
N HIS A 113 15.76 1.74 -28.87
CA HIS A 113 16.93 0.86 -28.98
C HIS A 113 18.11 1.64 -29.57
N ARG A 114 19.29 1.37 -29.03
CA ARG A 114 20.58 1.84 -29.54
C ARG A 114 21.40 0.62 -29.92
N SER A 115 21.78 0.56 -31.20
CA SER A 115 22.60 -0.52 -31.74
C SER A 115 24.08 -0.27 -31.50
N GLY A 116 24.86 -1.33 -31.37
CA GLY A 116 26.31 -1.27 -31.17
C GLY A 116 26.84 -2.59 -30.65
N ARG A 117 28.07 -2.58 -30.10
CA ARG A 117 28.69 -3.78 -29.50
C ARG A 117 27.96 -4.22 -28.22
N HIS A 118 27.56 -3.22 -27.43
CA HIS A 118 26.73 -3.36 -26.23
C HIS A 118 25.41 -2.63 -26.47
N PRO A 119 24.48 -3.23 -27.24
CA PRO A 119 23.21 -2.61 -27.56
C PRO A 119 22.37 -2.46 -26.28
N HIS A 120 21.66 -1.34 -26.15
CA HIS A 120 20.84 -1.04 -24.98
C HIS A 120 19.56 -0.28 -25.37
N ILE A 121 18.62 -0.20 -24.43
CA ILE A 121 17.39 0.58 -24.53
C ILE A 121 17.58 1.90 -23.79
N SER A 122 17.37 3.01 -24.47
CA SER A 122 17.46 4.35 -23.90
C SER A 122 16.13 4.80 -23.32
N ILE A 123 16.07 4.94 -22.01
CA ILE A 123 14.92 5.45 -21.26
C ILE A 123 15.06 6.97 -21.14
N GLU A 124 14.22 7.69 -21.89
CA GLU A 124 14.14 9.16 -21.87
C GLU A 124 15.50 9.86 -22.10
N ASP A 125 16.42 9.21 -22.82
CA ASP A 125 17.82 9.65 -23.02
C ASP A 125 18.60 9.96 -21.71
N ARG A 126 18.12 9.43 -20.57
CA ARG A 126 18.68 9.63 -19.22
C ARG A 126 19.27 8.36 -18.61
N LEU A 127 18.72 7.20 -18.96
CA LEU A 127 19.13 5.91 -18.41
C LEU A 127 19.16 4.87 -19.52
N PHE A 128 20.14 3.99 -19.50
CA PHE A 128 20.33 2.99 -20.55
C PHE A 128 20.32 1.60 -19.94
N VAL A 129 19.48 0.72 -20.47
CA VAL A 129 19.23 -0.61 -19.92
C VAL A 129 19.57 -1.66 -20.96
N GLU A 130 20.40 -2.64 -20.60
CA GLU A 130 20.69 -3.79 -21.45
C GLU A 130 20.45 -5.09 -20.69
N THR A 131 20.00 -6.12 -21.40
CA THR A 131 19.82 -7.49 -20.88
C THR A 131 20.64 -8.50 -21.67
N VAL A 132 21.64 -8.04 -22.43
CA VAL A 132 22.43 -8.86 -23.34
C VAL A 132 23.74 -9.28 -22.70
N GLY A 133 24.34 -10.36 -23.19
CA GLY A 133 25.70 -10.75 -22.77
C GLY A 133 25.78 -11.37 -21.38
N GLY A 134 24.65 -11.85 -20.84
CA GLY A 134 24.60 -12.60 -19.58
C GLY A 134 24.11 -11.81 -18.37
N ASP A 135 23.99 -10.49 -18.47
CA ASP A 135 23.58 -9.64 -17.36
C ASP A 135 22.47 -8.65 -17.77
N LEU A 136 21.65 -8.26 -16.79
CA LEU A 136 20.85 -7.05 -16.79
C LEU A 136 21.71 -5.93 -16.23
N THR A 137 22.12 -4.99 -17.10
CA THR A 137 22.98 -3.87 -16.75
C THR A 137 22.25 -2.53 -16.93
N ILE A 138 22.48 -1.60 -16.01
CA ILE A 138 21.98 -0.22 -16.08
C ILE A 138 23.16 0.74 -16.16
N LYS A 139 23.10 1.68 -17.11
CA LYS A 139 24.14 2.69 -17.37
C LYS A 139 23.53 4.10 -17.37
N VAL A 140 24.35 5.09 -17.04
CA VAL A 140 23.98 6.53 -17.08
C VAL A 140 24.56 7.25 -18.30
N GLU A 141 25.49 6.62 -19.00
CA GLU A 141 26.08 7.15 -20.23
C GLU A 141 25.60 6.36 -21.45
N ASN A 142 25.39 7.08 -22.56
CA ASN A 142 25.08 6.47 -23.86
C ASN A 142 26.35 5.92 -24.51
N ASN A 143 26.89 4.84 -23.95
CA ASN A 143 28.08 4.18 -24.47
C ASN A 143 27.74 2.74 -24.90
N THR A 144 27.88 2.47 -26.20
CA THR A 144 27.71 1.13 -26.78
C THR A 144 29.03 0.37 -26.95
N GLU A 145 30.17 0.96 -26.56
CA GLU A 145 31.51 0.36 -26.67
C GLU A 145 31.91 -0.44 -25.42
N SER A 146 31.38 -0.09 -24.24
CA SER A 146 31.59 -0.82 -22.98
C SER A 146 30.28 -1.34 -22.37
N GLY A 147 30.39 -2.42 -21.60
CA GLY A 147 29.30 -3.04 -20.83
C GLY A 147 29.26 -2.64 -19.35
N GLU A 148 30.15 -1.77 -18.88
CA GLU A 148 30.16 -1.35 -17.47
C GLU A 148 28.99 -0.40 -17.20
N GLY A 149 28.34 -0.62 -16.06
CA GLY A 149 27.19 0.16 -15.62
C GLY A 149 27.21 0.38 -14.11
N ILE A 150 26.26 1.18 -13.64
CA ILE A 150 26.06 1.50 -12.22
C ILE A 150 25.35 0.37 -11.46
N TYR A 151 24.84 -0.63 -12.17
CA TYR A 151 24.16 -1.80 -11.64
C TYR A 151 24.25 -2.94 -12.65
N ALA A 152 24.48 -4.16 -12.15
CA ALA A 152 24.46 -5.38 -12.95
C ALA A 152 23.96 -6.56 -12.10
N GLU A 153 23.15 -7.43 -12.69
CA GLU A 153 22.76 -8.73 -12.11
C GLU A 153 22.58 -9.76 -13.23
N PRO A 154 22.91 -11.04 -13.00
CA PRO A 154 22.87 -12.06 -14.03
C PRO A 154 21.46 -12.31 -14.55
N VAL A 155 21.36 -12.73 -15.81
CA VAL A 155 20.14 -13.24 -16.45
C VAL A 155 20.28 -14.73 -16.75
N ASP A 156 19.16 -15.45 -16.78
CA ASP A 156 19.20 -16.90 -17.01
C ASP A 156 19.63 -17.27 -18.45
N HIS A 157 19.31 -16.40 -19.41
CA HIS A 157 19.55 -16.62 -20.84
C HIS A 157 20.51 -15.58 -21.42
N ALA A 158 21.81 -15.92 -21.44
CA ALA A 158 22.87 -15.00 -21.86
C ALA A 158 22.83 -14.62 -23.35
N ASP A 159 22.15 -15.42 -24.18
CA ASP A 159 21.98 -15.23 -25.62
C ASP A 159 20.76 -14.37 -25.99
N GLN A 160 20.00 -13.89 -25.00
CA GLN A 160 18.86 -12.99 -25.25
C GLN A 160 19.30 -11.68 -25.92
N THR A 161 18.41 -11.14 -26.73
CA THR A 161 18.52 -9.82 -27.36
C THR A 161 17.65 -8.80 -26.65
N LEU A 162 17.74 -7.53 -27.05
CA LEU A 162 16.89 -6.46 -26.49
C LEU A 162 15.40 -6.67 -26.76
N ASP A 163 15.05 -7.36 -27.86
CA ASP A 163 13.66 -7.60 -28.23
C ASP A 163 13.00 -8.71 -27.38
N ASP A 164 13.81 -9.51 -26.67
CA ASP A 164 13.35 -10.68 -25.92
C ASP A 164 12.89 -10.35 -24.49
N ALA A 165 13.43 -9.27 -23.90
CA ALA A 165 13.09 -8.83 -22.55
C ALA A 165 11.85 -7.91 -22.54
N GLU A 166 10.98 -8.08 -21.54
CA GLU A 166 9.87 -7.16 -21.32
C GLU A 166 10.30 -6.02 -20.38
N ILE A 167 10.48 -4.82 -20.91
CA ILE A 167 10.89 -3.65 -20.13
C ILE A 167 9.79 -2.60 -20.08
N TYR A 168 9.49 -2.18 -18.86
CA TYR A 168 8.61 -1.05 -18.56
C TYR A 168 9.35 -0.06 -17.66
N TYR A 169 8.97 1.20 -17.74
CA TYR A 169 9.54 2.25 -16.91
C TYR A 169 8.48 3.27 -16.46
N ALA A 170 8.79 4.02 -15.40
CA ALA A 170 8.02 5.18 -14.97
C ALA A 170 8.98 6.27 -14.48
N VAL A 171 8.71 7.52 -14.83
CA VAL A 171 9.50 8.68 -14.37
C VAL A 171 8.72 9.39 -13.26
N VAL A 172 9.35 9.53 -12.10
CA VAL A 172 8.79 10.18 -10.91
C VAL A 172 9.81 11.19 -10.40
N GLY A 173 9.70 12.44 -10.85
CA GLY A 173 10.70 13.48 -10.55
C GLY A 173 12.12 13.05 -10.98
N SER A 174 13.04 12.99 -10.02
CA SER A 174 14.43 12.52 -10.23
C SER A 174 14.61 11.00 -10.12
N LEU A 175 13.53 10.25 -9.92
CA LEU A 175 13.54 8.79 -9.87
C LEU A 175 13.06 8.21 -11.20
N ILE A 176 13.76 7.19 -11.70
CA ILE A 176 13.30 6.36 -12.81
C ILE A 176 13.09 4.95 -12.26
N LEU A 177 11.85 4.47 -12.35
CA LEU A 177 11.48 3.13 -11.91
C LEU A 177 11.51 2.22 -13.12
N LEU A 178 12.07 1.04 -12.95
CA LEU A 178 12.17 0.01 -13.98
C LEU A 178 11.43 -1.23 -13.51
N LYS A 179 10.70 -1.85 -14.44
CA LYS A 179 10.06 -3.16 -14.30
C LYS A 179 10.51 -3.99 -15.50
N ILE A 180 11.40 -4.94 -15.25
CA ILE A 180 12.10 -5.69 -16.29
C ILE A 180 11.81 -7.17 -16.11
N LYS A 181 11.49 -7.89 -17.18
CA LYS A 181 11.46 -9.36 -17.15
C LYS A 181 12.39 -9.85 -18.24
N PRO A 182 13.57 -10.37 -17.88
CA PRO A 182 14.46 -10.98 -18.85
C PRO A 182 13.80 -12.18 -19.53
N TYR A 183 14.37 -12.57 -20.67
CA TYR A 183 13.83 -13.62 -21.52
C TYR A 183 13.61 -14.93 -20.75
N GLN A 184 12.41 -15.51 -20.89
CA GLN A 184 11.97 -16.75 -20.26
C GLN A 184 12.04 -16.83 -18.72
N GLU A 185 12.39 -15.74 -18.03
CA GLU A 185 12.32 -15.71 -16.57
C GLU A 185 10.86 -15.62 -16.10
N SER A 186 10.59 -16.20 -14.93
CA SER A 186 9.22 -16.26 -14.37
C SER A 186 8.80 -14.99 -13.62
N THR A 187 9.75 -14.13 -13.25
CA THR A 187 9.53 -13.01 -12.34
C THR A 187 10.01 -11.69 -12.91
N PHE A 188 9.25 -10.63 -12.65
CA PHE A 188 9.68 -9.27 -12.92
C PHE A 188 10.71 -8.81 -11.88
N ARG A 189 11.54 -7.89 -12.36
CA ARG A 189 12.68 -7.29 -11.70
C ARG A 189 12.41 -5.81 -11.53
N TYR A 190 12.26 -5.33 -10.30
CA TYR A 190 11.94 -3.92 -10.06
C TYR A 190 13.15 -3.16 -9.51
N ILE A 191 13.54 -2.10 -10.22
CA ILE A 191 14.73 -1.33 -9.89
C ILE A 191 14.38 0.16 -9.82
N VAL A 192 14.90 0.84 -8.81
CA VAL A 192 14.79 2.29 -8.66
C VAL A 192 16.15 2.90 -9.01
N TYR A 193 16.19 3.71 -10.05
CA TYR A 193 17.32 4.58 -10.37
C TYR A 193 17.08 5.98 -9.79
N ASN A 194 18.07 6.52 -9.09
CA ASN A 194 18.07 7.88 -8.58
C ASN A 194 19.10 8.71 -9.34
N GLU A 195 18.62 9.65 -10.14
CA GLU A 195 19.44 10.51 -10.99
C GLU A 195 20.37 11.42 -10.19
N LYS A 196 19.94 11.89 -9.01
CA LYS A 196 20.77 12.78 -8.16
C LYS A 196 22.01 12.08 -7.62
N LEU A 197 21.95 10.76 -7.47
CA LEU A 197 23.03 9.93 -6.91
C LEU A 197 23.70 9.05 -7.97
N GLU A 198 23.19 9.06 -9.20
CA GLU A 198 23.58 8.14 -10.28
C GLU A 198 23.64 6.68 -9.82
N ALA A 199 22.68 6.27 -8.98
CA ALA A 199 22.68 4.96 -8.36
C ALA A 199 21.37 4.23 -8.65
N ALA A 200 21.48 2.94 -8.98
CA ALA A 200 20.34 2.05 -9.17
C ALA A 200 20.30 0.98 -8.08
N ARG A 201 19.10 0.66 -7.61
CA ARG A 201 18.89 -0.31 -6.52
C ARG A 201 17.72 -1.22 -6.80
N ARG A 202 17.94 -2.53 -6.61
CA ARG A 202 16.89 -3.55 -6.59
C ARG A 202 15.88 -3.30 -5.49
N LEU A 203 14.59 -3.27 -5.84
CA LEU A 203 13.50 -3.04 -4.89
C LEU A 203 12.19 -3.69 -5.36
N ASP A 204 12.11 -5.02 -5.28
CA ASP A 204 10.94 -5.79 -5.76
C ASP A 204 9.61 -5.46 -5.07
N ALA A 205 9.66 -4.94 -3.85
CA ALA A 205 8.48 -4.58 -3.08
C ALA A 205 7.61 -3.50 -3.77
N ILE A 206 8.17 -2.70 -4.70
CA ILE A 206 7.38 -1.72 -5.47
C ILE A 206 6.49 -2.37 -6.53
N GLY A 207 6.69 -3.66 -6.82
CA GLY A 207 5.92 -4.39 -7.83
C GLY A 207 4.46 -4.61 -7.45
N ASP A 208 4.20 -4.87 -6.17
CA ASP A 208 2.84 -5.12 -5.67
C ASP A 208 2.04 -3.82 -5.57
N ALA A 209 2.57 -2.84 -4.82
CA ALA A 209 2.01 -1.52 -4.67
C ALA A 209 3.11 -0.50 -4.30
N CYS A 210 3.08 0.67 -4.94
CA CYS A 210 4.05 1.74 -4.72
C CYS A 210 3.40 3.11 -4.91
N ILE A 211 3.34 3.88 -3.82
CA ILE A 211 2.59 5.14 -3.73
C ILE A 211 3.59 6.29 -3.58
N LEU A 212 3.25 7.46 -4.09
CA LEU A 212 4.11 8.63 -3.93
C LEU A 212 4.02 9.17 -2.50
N LEU A 213 5.17 9.47 -1.92
CA LEU A 213 5.22 10.27 -0.71
C LEU A 213 4.79 11.72 -1.04
N PRO A 214 4.26 12.47 -0.05
CA PRO A 214 3.91 13.88 -0.24
C PRO A 214 5.08 14.71 -0.77
N ASP A 215 4.76 15.80 -1.47
CA ASP A 215 5.72 16.82 -1.90
C ASP A 215 6.95 16.26 -2.65
N ASP A 216 6.73 15.23 -3.47
CA ASP A 216 7.76 14.55 -4.27
C ASP A 216 8.94 13.99 -3.45
N GLN A 217 8.72 13.73 -2.16
CA GLN A 217 9.77 13.29 -1.22
C GLN A 217 10.24 11.84 -1.46
N GLY A 218 9.54 11.08 -2.31
CA GLY A 218 9.94 9.74 -2.72
C GLY A 218 8.77 8.77 -2.85
N LEU A 219 9.01 7.52 -2.48
CA LEU A 219 8.12 6.39 -2.67
C LEU A 219 7.86 5.65 -1.36
N ILE A 220 6.66 5.11 -1.19
CA ILE A 220 6.30 4.22 -0.10
C ILE A 220 5.65 2.94 -0.62
N PHE A 221 6.03 1.82 -0.04
CA PHE A 221 5.57 0.47 -0.36
C PHE A 221 5.43 -0.32 0.94
N ALA A 222 4.80 -1.50 0.90
CA ALA A 222 4.40 -2.20 2.11
C ALA A 222 5.56 -2.52 3.07
N ASP A 223 6.77 -2.73 2.55
CA ASP A 223 7.95 -3.03 3.35
C ASP A 223 8.81 -1.81 3.68
N GLY A 224 8.48 -0.60 3.23
CA GLY A 224 9.37 0.54 3.46
C GLY A 224 9.14 1.78 2.60
N CYS A 225 10.17 2.61 2.55
CA CYS A 225 10.20 3.80 1.71
C CYS A 225 11.56 3.99 1.03
N TYR A 226 11.54 4.68 -0.10
CA TYR A 226 12.71 5.16 -0.80
C TYR A 226 12.57 6.67 -0.99
N LEU A 227 13.42 7.46 -0.33
CA LEU A 227 13.37 8.91 -0.43
C LEU A 227 14.07 9.41 -1.70
N ALA A 228 13.66 10.57 -2.21
CA ALA A 228 14.32 11.23 -3.33
C ALA A 228 15.78 11.62 -3.00
N SER A 229 16.13 11.76 -1.71
CA SER A 229 17.50 11.91 -1.22
C SER A 229 18.36 10.64 -1.33
N GLY A 230 17.75 9.49 -1.65
CA GLY A 230 18.38 8.18 -1.78
C GLY A 230 18.38 7.34 -0.50
N GLU A 231 17.95 7.88 0.64
CA GLU A 231 17.74 7.07 1.84
C GLU A 231 16.65 6.03 1.56
N CYS A 232 16.97 4.77 1.79
CA CYS A 232 16.06 3.66 1.57
C CYS A 232 15.96 2.83 2.84
N LYS A 233 14.77 2.81 3.42
CA LYS A 233 14.47 2.12 4.66
C LYS A 233 13.48 1.00 4.37
N VAL A 234 13.93 -0.24 4.58
CA VAL A 234 13.15 -1.46 4.33
C VAL A 234 13.09 -2.30 5.59
N PHE A 235 11.92 -2.82 5.90
CA PHE A 235 11.65 -3.73 7.01
C PHE A 235 11.47 -5.15 6.46
N GLN A 236 12.11 -6.13 7.10
CA GLN A 236 11.96 -7.54 6.72
C GLN A 236 10.72 -8.13 7.38
N SER A 237 9.55 -7.86 6.80
CA SER A 237 8.27 -8.41 7.29
C SER A 237 8.03 -9.86 6.80
N GLY A 238 8.58 -10.21 5.63
CA GLY A 238 8.31 -11.48 4.94
C GLY A 238 6.93 -11.53 4.25
N LEU A 239 6.13 -10.46 4.35
CA LEU A 239 4.84 -10.35 3.69
C LEU A 239 5.02 -10.05 2.20
N ARG A 240 4.12 -10.58 1.37
CA ARG A 240 4.16 -10.46 -0.10
C ARG A 240 2.75 -10.25 -0.64
N ASN A 241 2.61 -9.77 -1.87
CA ASN A 241 1.32 -9.48 -2.52
C ASN A 241 0.51 -8.46 -1.69
N MET A 242 1.19 -7.41 -1.22
CA MET A 242 0.60 -6.39 -0.37
C MET A 242 -0.07 -5.32 -1.24
N LEU A 243 -1.39 -5.18 -1.11
CA LEU A 243 -2.14 -4.17 -1.83
C LEU A 243 -2.23 -2.88 -1.02
N PHE A 244 -2.08 -1.73 -1.66
CA PHE A 244 -2.45 -0.46 -1.08
C PHE A 244 -3.97 -0.40 -0.85
N GLU A 245 -4.37 -0.05 0.38
CA GLU A 245 -5.77 0.01 0.82
C GLU A 245 -6.26 1.44 0.93
N GLN A 246 -5.49 2.32 1.59
CA GLN A 246 -5.84 3.72 1.82
C GLN A 246 -4.66 4.54 2.38
N ARG A 247 -4.79 5.86 2.27
CA ARG A 247 -3.93 6.86 2.90
C ARG A 247 -4.78 7.73 3.82
N ILE A 248 -4.30 7.96 5.04
CA ILE A 248 -4.95 8.82 6.04
C ILE A 248 -3.97 9.95 6.39
N ALA A 249 -4.30 11.16 5.99
CA ALA A 249 -3.55 12.35 6.39
C ALA A 249 -3.99 12.77 7.78
N SER A 250 -3.02 13.07 8.64
CA SER A 250 -3.28 13.68 9.94
C SER A 250 -3.67 15.15 9.75
N PRO A 251 -4.60 15.69 10.56
CA PRO A 251 -4.93 17.11 10.51
C PRO A 251 -3.76 18.04 10.85
N ASN A 252 -2.74 17.55 11.57
CA ASN A 252 -1.53 18.33 11.81
C ASN A 252 -0.69 18.59 10.55
N GLY A 253 -1.01 17.97 9.41
CA GLY A 253 -0.27 18.11 8.15
C GLY A 253 1.08 17.39 8.10
N GLU A 254 1.66 17.04 9.25
CA GLU A 254 2.98 16.42 9.36
C GLU A 254 2.97 14.92 9.12
N ASP A 255 1.91 14.23 9.53
CA ASP A 255 1.88 12.78 9.56
C ASP A 255 0.91 12.21 8.52
N VAL A 256 1.35 11.17 7.82
CA VAL A 256 0.55 10.42 6.86
C VAL A 256 0.64 8.93 7.18
N LEU A 257 -0.50 8.28 7.36
CA LEU A 257 -0.61 6.83 7.52
C LEU A 257 -0.91 6.18 6.18
N PHE A 258 -0.05 5.28 5.74
CA PHE A 258 -0.27 4.42 4.58
C PHE A 258 -0.65 3.02 5.06
N VAL A 259 -1.73 2.48 4.49
CA VAL A 259 -2.29 1.19 4.85
C VAL A 259 -2.15 0.24 3.68
N PHE A 260 -1.47 -0.88 3.92
CA PHE A 260 -1.37 -1.99 2.97
C PHE A 260 -2.07 -3.22 3.53
N TYR A 261 -2.62 -4.07 2.66
CA TYR A 261 -3.40 -5.24 3.01
C TYR A 261 -3.01 -6.46 2.17
N GLN A 262 -2.72 -7.57 2.85
CA GLN A 262 -2.54 -8.88 2.25
C GLN A 262 -3.86 -9.65 2.27
N ARG A 263 -4.40 -9.94 1.10
CA ARG A 263 -5.68 -10.67 1.00
C ARG A 263 -5.58 -12.09 1.56
N ALA A 264 -4.43 -12.75 1.41
CA ALA A 264 -4.30 -14.19 1.68
C ALA A 264 -4.39 -14.51 3.18
N GLY A 265 -3.66 -13.75 3.99
CA GLY A 265 -3.63 -13.88 5.45
C GLY A 265 -4.53 -12.87 6.19
N GLY A 266 -5.16 -11.92 5.48
CA GLY A 266 -5.93 -10.86 6.13
C GLY A 266 -5.06 -9.87 6.93
N VAL A 267 -3.78 -9.75 6.58
CA VAL A 267 -2.80 -8.97 7.32
C VAL A 267 -2.76 -7.54 6.82
N TYR A 268 -2.70 -6.58 7.74
CA TYR A 268 -2.51 -5.17 7.48
C TYR A 268 -1.12 -4.72 7.92
N VAL A 269 -0.50 -3.87 7.11
CA VAL A 269 0.70 -3.13 7.46
C VAL A 269 0.36 -1.65 7.48
N LEU A 270 0.54 -1.02 8.64
CA LEU A 270 0.35 0.41 8.83
C LEU A 270 1.71 1.09 8.92
N LEU A 271 1.99 1.98 7.97
CA LEU A 271 3.23 2.74 7.87
C LEU A 271 2.95 4.23 8.08
N ARG A 272 3.41 4.76 9.21
CA ARG A 272 3.39 6.20 9.48
C ARG A 272 4.62 6.84 8.87
N TYR A 273 4.39 7.84 8.02
CA TYR A 273 5.40 8.72 7.46
C TYR A 273 5.25 10.12 8.04
N ASN A 274 6.36 10.73 8.44
CA ASN A 274 6.39 12.13 8.83
C ASN A 274 7.05 12.97 7.72
N VAL A 275 6.34 13.97 7.23
CA VAL A 275 6.67 14.82 6.07
C VAL A 275 7.85 15.76 6.38
N ILE A 276 7.92 16.30 7.59
CA ILE A 276 9.03 17.18 7.99
C ILE A 276 10.29 16.34 8.19
N GLU A 277 10.18 15.26 8.96
CA GLU A 277 11.32 14.42 9.30
C GLU A 277 11.81 13.59 8.10
N GLN A 278 10.95 13.43 7.09
CA GLN A 278 11.05 12.51 5.96
C GLN A 278 11.40 11.09 6.40
N ARG A 279 10.62 10.55 7.33
CA ARG A 279 10.95 9.28 7.97
C ARG A 279 9.72 8.43 8.21
N ILE A 280 9.88 7.12 7.98
CA ILE A 280 8.92 6.11 8.43
C ILE A 280 9.29 5.54 9.81
N GLU A 281 8.28 5.33 10.64
CA GLU A 281 8.37 4.58 11.89
C GLU A 281 8.34 3.06 11.64
N THR A 282 8.59 2.26 12.68
CA THR A 282 8.45 0.80 12.59
C THR A 282 7.00 0.44 12.24
N PRO A 283 6.75 -0.41 11.23
CA PRO A 283 5.41 -0.73 10.79
C PRO A 283 4.61 -1.41 11.89
N THR A 284 3.33 -1.05 11.98
CA THR A 284 2.38 -1.79 12.82
C THR A 284 1.72 -2.88 11.99
N ILE A 285 2.06 -4.13 12.29
CA ILE A 285 1.46 -5.32 11.66
C ILE A 285 0.28 -5.80 12.51
N CYS A 286 -0.88 -6.00 11.88
CA CYS A 286 -2.12 -6.39 12.53
C CYS A 286 -3.04 -7.16 11.57
N HIS A 287 -4.16 -7.71 12.05
CA HIS A 287 -5.17 -8.43 11.23
C HIS A 287 -6.50 -7.65 11.15
N GLY A 288 -6.52 -6.46 11.75
CA GLY A 288 -7.64 -5.54 11.73
C GLY A 288 -7.25 -4.30 12.54
N PHE A 289 -7.80 -3.15 12.17
CA PHE A 289 -7.60 -1.92 12.93
C PHE A 289 -8.83 -1.02 12.85
N LEU A 290 -8.93 -0.11 13.82
CA LEU A 290 -9.95 0.91 13.89
C LEU A 290 -9.29 2.22 14.33
N LEU A 291 -9.55 3.30 13.61
CA LEU A 291 -9.12 4.64 13.96
C LEU A 291 -10.32 5.46 14.44
N PHE A 292 -10.31 5.87 15.70
CA PHE A 292 -11.35 6.71 16.27
C PHE A 292 -11.14 8.19 15.88
N ARG A 293 -12.23 8.96 15.91
CA ARG A 293 -12.21 10.41 15.63
C ARG A 293 -11.26 11.21 16.52
N ASP A 294 -10.97 10.70 17.73
CA ASP A 294 -10.06 11.31 18.70
C ASP A 294 -8.60 10.87 18.56
N GLY A 295 -8.25 10.18 17.47
CA GLY A 295 -6.89 9.77 17.17
C GLY A 295 -6.46 8.47 17.86
N ARG A 296 -7.34 7.78 18.58
CA ARG A 296 -7.02 6.44 19.08
C ARG A 296 -7.03 5.41 17.96
N LEU A 297 -5.89 4.75 17.76
CA LEU A 297 -5.74 3.62 16.84
C LEU A 297 -5.79 2.33 17.64
N VAL A 298 -6.77 1.49 17.36
CA VAL A 298 -6.89 0.14 17.93
C VAL A 298 -6.46 -0.86 16.88
N CYS A 299 -5.49 -1.70 17.22
CA CYS A 299 -5.01 -2.76 16.34
C CYS A 299 -5.29 -4.13 16.96
N PHE A 300 -5.82 -5.02 16.15
CA PHE A 300 -6.09 -6.41 16.49
C PHE A 300 -4.99 -7.31 15.94
N ARG A 301 -4.41 -8.17 16.78
CA ARG A 301 -3.47 -9.20 16.31
C ARG A 301 -4.13 -10.57 16.39
N GLY A 302 -4.37 -11.14 15.22
CA GLY A 302 -4.73 -12.55 15.08
C GLY A 302 -3.59 -13.44 15.57
N GLN A 303 -3.98 -14.65 15.95
CA GLN A 303 -3.07 -15.76 16.19
C GLN A 303 -3.33 -16.81 15.11
N ASP A 304 -2.33 -17.66 14.83
CA ASP A 304 -2.48 -18.71 13.82
C ASP A 304 -3.53 -19.75 14.23
N GLU A 305 -3.72 -19.94 15.53
CA GLU A 305 -4.75 -20.83 16.09
C GLU A 305 -6.01 -20.06 16.50
N PRO A 306 -7.21 -20.62 16.24
CA PRO A 306 -8.47 -20.04 16.72
C PRO A 306 -8.49 -19.91 18.24
N SER A 307 -8.77 -18.70 18.74
CA SER A 307 -8.85 -18.38 20.16
C SER A 307 -10.14 -17.64 20.48
N LYS A 308 -10.60 -17.74 21.73
CA LYS A 308 -11.70 -16.91 22.26
C LYS A 308 -11.22 -15.56 22.79
N HIS A 309 -9.91 -15.43 23.02
CA HIS A 309 -9.30 -14.23 23.57
C HIS A 309 -8.22 -13.73 22.62
N HIS A 310 -8.33 -12.46 22.25
CA HIS A 310 -7.39 -11.81 21.36
C HIS A 310 -6.81 -10.56 22.02
N ALA A 311 -5.50 -10.38 21.87
CA ALA A 311 -4.83 -9.19 22.34
C ALA A 311 -5.14 -8.02 21.39
N ILE A 312 -5.59 -6.91 21.95
CA ILE A 312 -5.72 -5.64 21.25
C ILE A 312 -4.66 -4.67 21.77
N GLN A 313 -4.17 -3.82 20.87
CA GLN A 313 -3.26 -2.73 21.22
C GLN A 313 -3.94 -1.41 20.91
N ILE A 314 -3.84 -0.46 21.85
CA ILE A 314 -4.44 0.86 21.71
C ILE A 314 -3.32 1.89 21.75
N TRP A 315 -3.22 2.69 20.70
CA TRP A 315 -2.26 3.76 20.55
C TRP A 315 -2.98 5.10 20.48
N ARG A 316 -2.37 6.14 21.05
CA ARG A 316 -2.76 7.52 20.77
C ARG A 316 -1.92 8.01 19.61
N THR A 317 -2.58 8.44 18.54
CA THR A 317 -1.93 8.82 17.28
C THR A 317 -2.37 10.22 16.87
N PRO A 318 -1.64 10.90 15.97
CA PRO A 318 -2.01 12.22 15.49
C PRO A 318 -3.20 12.21 14.51
N PHE A 319 -3.68 11.03 14.08
CA PHE A 319 -4.72 10.89 13.05
C PHE A 319 -6.15 11.11 13.62
N THR A 320 -6.49 12.36 13.94
CA THR A 320 -7.83 12.75 14.39
C THR A 320 -8.76 13.05 13.21
N ALA A 321 -10.08 13.05 13.44
CA ALA A 321 -11.06 13.41 12.39
C ALA A 321 -11.10 14.92 12.11
N GLU A 322 -10.77 15.74 13.11
CA GLU A 322 -10.81 17.19 13.03
C GLU A 322 -9.44 17.76 13.43
N GLU A 323 -9.09 18.88 12.80
CA GLU A 323 -7.93 19.67 13.17
C GLU A 323 -8.19 20.28 14.55
N ILE A 324 -7.32 19.96 15.51
CA ILE A 324 -7.36 20.63 16.82
C ILE A 324 -6.93 22.07 16.56
N PRO A 325 -7.80 23.08 16.76
CA PRO A 325 -7.44 24.46 16.48
C PRO A 325 -6.20 24.81 17.30
N PRO A 326 -5.17 25.42 16.70
CA PRO A 326 -4.07 25.92 17.50
C PRO A 326 -4.63 26.89 18.54
N PRO A 327 -4.06 26.93 19.76
CA PRO A 327 -4.46 27.93 20.73
C PRO A 327 -4.33 29.32 20.07
N PRO A 328 -5.25 30.27 20.31
CA PRO A 328 -5.26 31.59 19.68
C PRO A 328 -4.11 32.45 20.22
N ARG A 329 -2.89 32.05 19.89
CA ARG A 329 -1.64 32.74 20.17
C ARG A 329 -1.11 33.22 18.82
N HIS A 330 -0.70 34.48 18.76
CA HIS A 330 -0.08 35.09 17.58
C HIS A 330 -0.98 35.20 16.34
N ALA A 331 -2.28 35.48 16.51
CA ALA A 331 -3.22 35.68 15.40
C ALA A 331 -2.77 36.77 14.40
N ASP A 332 -1.98 37.75 14.85
CA ASP A 332 -1.44 38.83 14.02
C ASP A 332 -0.16 38.45 13.24
N SER A 333 0.42 37.27 13.51
CA SER A 333 1.65 36.81 12.85
C SER A 333 1.40 36.45 11.39
N LEU A 334 2.39 36.69 10.53
CA LEU A 334 2.37 36.22 9.14
C LEU A 334 2.18 34.70 9.07
N LEU A 335 2.82 33.94 9.97
CA LEU A 335 2.74 32.48 10.02
C LEU A 335 1.32 31.99 10.34
N PHE A 336 0.55 32.75 11.12
CA PHE A 336 -0.84 32.39 11.44
C PHE A 336 -1.76 32.46 10.21
N LYS A 337 -1.37 33.22 9.19
CA LYS A 337 -2.12 33.36 7.92
C LYS A 337 -1.79 32.26 6.90
N ILE A 338 -0.74 31.48 7.15
CA ILE A 338 -0.31 30.38 6.27
C ILE A 338 -1.00 29.10 6.75
N GLY A 339 -1.57 28.33 5.82
CA GLY A 339 -2.19 27.05 6.16
C GLY A 339 -1.16 26.08 6.72
N ASN A 340 -1.56 25.27 7.72
CA ASN A 340 -0.65 24.37 8.42
C ASN A 340 0.11 23.43 7.47
N ARG A 341 -0.57 22.90 6.43
CA ARG A 341 0.07 22.09 5.38
C ARG A 341 1.19 22.84 4.63
N ASP A 342 1.00 24.11 4.29
CA ASP A 342 2.00 24.90 3.58
C ASP A 342 3.20 25.23 4.49
N LEU A 343 2.96 25.42 5.81
CA LEU A 343 4.02 25.57 6.80
C LEU A 343 4.85 24.29 6.93
N VAL A 344 4.18 23.13 7.05
CA VAL A 344 4.83 21.81 7.13
C VAL A 344 5.69 21.56 5.89
N ARG A 345 5.18 21.82 4.69
CA ARG A 345 5.96 21.70 3.45
C ARG A 345 7.19 22.60 3.48
N GLY A 346 7.03 23.88 3.82
CA GLY A 346 8.16 24.81 3.91
C GLY A 346 9.21 24.39 4.96
N MET A 347 8.78 23.83 6.10
CA MET A 347 9.69 23.27 7.10
C MET A 347 10.44 22.05 6.58
N ALA A 348 9.78 21.16 5.84
CA ALA A 348 10.41 20.00 5.21
C ALA A 348 11.47 20.43 4.17
N GLU A 349 11.13 21.36 3.28
CA GLU A 349 12.05 21.92 2.28
C GLU A 349 13.28 22.58 2.94
N CYS A 350 13.07 23.39 3.98
CA CYS A 350 14.17 24.01 4.74
C CYS A 350 15.12 22.97 5.35
N ARG A 351 14.58 21.85 5.82
CA ARG A 351 15.37 20.78 6.41
C ARG A 351 16.18 20.02 5.36
N ASP A 352 15.66 19.86 4.15
CA ASP A 352 16.42 19.27 3.04
C ASP A 352 17.65 20.12 2.71
N VAL A 353 17.50 21.46 2.69
CA VAL A 353 18.64 22.38 2.50
C VAL A 353 19.69 22.24 3.61
N LEU A 354 19.29 21.98 4.86
CA LEU A 354 20.23 21.77 5.97
C LEU A 354 20.97 20.42 5.92
N ARG A 355 20.47 19.47 5.12
CA ARG A 355 21.04 18.12 4.96
C ARG A 355 21.92 17.97 3.73
N MET A 356 21.86 18.92 2.79
CA MET A 356 22.85 19.08 1.71
C MET A 356 24.17 19.56 2.30
#